data_AF-A0A146G521-F1
#
_entry.id   AF-A0A146G521-F1
#
_cell.length_a   1.000
_cell.length_b   1.000
_cell.length_c   1.000
_cell.angle_alpha   90.00
_cell.angle_beta   90.00
_cell.angle_gamma   90.00
#
_symmetry.space_group_name_H-M   'P 1'
#
loop_
_entity.id
_entity.type
_entity.pdbx_description
1 polymer ?
#
loop_
_entity_poly.entity_id
_entity_poly.type
_entity_poly.pdbx_seq_one_letter_code
_entity_poly.pdbx_strand_id
1 'polypeptide(L)'
;MRLPIVAAAVLFFLHPPAARCQTDPKAAMRAAEANSIIIPEFKVQNVTLRSALSDLRKLSSESDPSGRGVDLILKLKSEAPFEPRLSLEVHSASMAQVLNVIASQLNMKVSYVPHGVVLTPQ
;
A
#
# COMPACT_ATOMS: atom_id res chain seq x y z
N MET A 1 61.78 -25.30 19.14
CA MET A 1 60.91 -24.43 19.97
C MET A 1 59.55 -24.35 19.31
N ARG A 2 58.50 -24.82 19.99
CA ARG A 2 57.08 -24.66 19.62
C ARG A 2 56.55 -23.40 20.32
N LEU A 3 55.79 -22.57 19.62
CA LEU A 3 54.62 -21.85 20.17
C LEU A 3 53.73 -21.31 19.03
N PRO A 4 52.38 -21.38 19.16
CA PRO A 4 51.39 -20.98 18.15
C PRO A 4 50.68 -19.65 18.51
N ILE A 5 50.17 -18.94 17.48
CA ILE A 5 49.20 -17.83 17.60
C ILE A 5 48.29 -17.99 16.38
N VAL A 6 47.12 -18.65 16.44
CA VAL A 6 45.83 -18.27 17.05
C VAL A 6 45.29 -16.91 16.57
N ALA A 7 44.19 -17.02 15.83
CA ALA A 7 43.10 -16.05 15.65
C ALA A 7 43.35 -14.77 14.83
N ALA A 8 42.70 -14.71 13.67
CA ALA A 8 42.06 -13.48 13.22
C ALA A 8 40.74 -13.83 12.54
N ALA A 9 39.66 -13.39 13.17
CA ALA A 9 38.28 -13.68 12.87
C ALA A 9 37.89 -13.28 11.44
N VAL A 10 37.19 -14.20 10.77
CA VAL A 10 36.33 -13.89 9.63
C VAL A 10 35.23 -12.97 10.16
N LEU A 11 35.38 -11.68 9.93
CA LEU A 11 34.35 -10.69 10.19
C LEU A 11 33.21 -10.90 9.19
N PHE A 12 32.22 -11.66 9.64
CA PHE A 12 30.84 -11.54 9.24
C PHE A 12 30.41 -10.07 9.38
N PHE A 13 30.20 -9.39 8.26
CA PHE A 13 29.17 -8.35 8.15
C PHE A 13 28.35 -8.72 6.92
N LEU A 14 27.27 -9.49 7.11
CA LEU A 14 25.93 -8.92 7.15
C LEU A 14 25.81 -7.75 6.17
N HIS A 15 25.50 -8.05 4.93
CA HIS A 15 24.70 -7.15 4.11
C HIS A 15 23.22 -7.39 4.48
N PRO A 16 22.58 -6.54 5.28
CA PRO A 16 21.14 -6.40 5.19
C PRO A 16 20.81 -5.67 3.88
N PRO A 17 19.97 -6.21 2.98
CA PRO A 17 19.27 -5.39 2.00
C PRO A 17 18.18 -4.61 2.75
N ALA A 18 18.57 -3.69 3.62
CA ALA A 18 17.66 -2.76 4.25
C ALA A 18 17.24 -1.76 3.18
N ALA A 19 16.04 -2.02 2.64
CA ALA A 19 15.10 -1.04 2.13
C ALA A 19 15.72 0.32 1.78
N ARG A 20 15.88 0.56 0.48
CA ARG A 20 15.76 1.91 -0.06
C ARG A 20 14.33 2.40 0.20
N CYS A 21 14.00 2.69 1.46
CA CYS A 21 12.90 3.56 1.85
C CYS A 21 13.34 4.95 1.42
N GLN A 22 13.18 5.24 0.13
CA GLN A 22 13.07 6.60 -0.37
C GLN A 22 11.77 7.16 0.21
N THR A 23 11.81 7.56 1.47
CA THR A 23 10.73 8.29 2.12
C THR A 23 10.88 9.74 1.76
N ASP A 24 10.28 10.13 0.63
CA ASP A 24 9.84 11.51 0.48
C ASP A 24 8.99 11.85 1.72
N PRO A 25 9.28 12.92 2.48
CA PRO A 25 8.54 13.26 3.69
C PRO A 25 7.04 13.45 3.42
N LYS A 26 6.69 13.87 2.19
CA LYS A 26 5.30 13.95 1.73
C LYS A 26 4.63 12.57 1.55
N ALA A 27 5.35 11.56 1.09
CA ALA A 27 4.80 10.21 0.94
C ALA A 27 4.53 9.56 2.31
N ALA A 28 5.42 9.78 3.28
CA ALA A 28 5.22 9.33 4.66
C ALA A 28 4.00 10.00 5.32
N MET A 29 3.81 11.32 5.13
CA MET A 29 2.60 12.01 5.61
C MET A 29 1.32 11.45 4.99
N ARG A 30 1.32 11.12 3.69
CA ARG A 30 0.15 10.54 3.03
C ARG A 30 -0.21 9.14 3.52
N ALA A 31 0.80 8.32 3.82
CA ALA A 31 0.58 7.02 4.45
C ALA A 31 -0.01 7.16 5.86
N ALA A 32 0.41 8.19 6.62
CA ALA A 32 -0.17 8.48 7.93
C ALA A 32 -1.63 8.99 7.81
N GLU A 33 -1.92 9.88 6.86
CA GLU A 33 -3.29 10.35 6.58
C GLU A 33 -4.22 9.18 6.20
N ALA A 34 -3.77 8.27 5.33
CA ALA A 34 -4.52 7.07 4.96
C ALA A 34 -4.73 6.08 6.12
N ASN A 35 -3.92 6.14 7.18
CA ASN A 35 -4.15 5.34 8.39
C ASN A 35 -5.13 6.02 9.37
N SER A 36 -5.23 7.35 9.33
CA SER A 36 -6.12 8.11 10.22
C SER A 36 -7.57 8.15 9.73
N ILE A 37 -7.81 7.89 8.44
CA ILE A 37 -9.16 7.80 7.87
C ILE A 37 -9.70 6.40 8.14
N ILE A 38 -10.61 6.31 9.10
CA ILE A 38 -11.31 5.09 9.45
C ILE A 38 -12.57 5.01 8.59
N ILE A 39 -12.67 3.97 7.78
CA ILE A 39 -13.86 3.68 7.00
C ILE A 39 -14.75 2.75 7.83
N PRO A 40 -15.95 3.22 8.25
CA PRO A 40 -16.79 2.48 9.20
C PRO A 40 -17.29 1.17 8.60
N GLU A 41 -17.71 1.19 7.33
CA GLU A 41 -18.12 0.00 6.59
C GLU A 41 -17.83 0.20 5.11
N PHE A 42 -17.20 -0.79 4.48
CA PHE A 42 -17.03 -0.86 3.04
C PHE A 42 -17.36 -2.27 2.56
N LYS A 43 -18.46 -2.38 1.81
CA LYS A 43 -18.95 -3.64 1.29
C LYS A 43 -19.16 -3.55 -0.22
N VAL A 44 -18.42 -4.38 -0.94
CA VAL A 44 -18.50 -4.52 -2.38
C VAL A 44 -18.54 -6.01 -2.74
N GLN A 45 -19.42 -6.40 -3.64
CA GLN A 45 -19.53 -7.78 -4.12
C GLN A 45 -19.52 -7.83 -5.64
N ASN A 46 -18.53 -8.53 -6.20
CA ASN A 46 -18.38 -8.74 -7.64
C ASN A 46 -18.35 -7.42 -8.45
N VAL A 47 -17.76 -6.38 -7.85
CA VAL A 47 -17.70 -5.04 -8.44
C VAL A 47 -16.35 -4.84 -9.11
N THR A 48 -16.29 -4.06 -10.20
CA THR A 48 -15.03 -3.77 -10.87
C THR A 48 -14.14 -2.92 -9.96
N LEU A 49 -12.82 -3.11 -10.05
CA LEU A 49 -11.85 -2.34 -9.27
C LEU A 49 -12.05 -0.83 -9.43
N ARG A 50 -12.36 -0.37 -10.64
CA ARG A 50 -12.63 1.05 -10.91
C ARG A 50 -13.84 1.57 -10.11
N SER A 51 -14.94 0.81 -10.09
CA SER A 51 -16.13 1.17 -9.31
C SER A 51 -15.82 1.14 -7.81
N ALA A 52 -15.19 0.06 -7.34
CA ALA A 52 -14.82 -0.09 -5.93
C ALA A 52 -13.92 1.07 -5.46
N LEU A 53 -12.92 1.48 -6.24
CA LEU A 53 -12.06 2.63 -5.91
C LEU A 53 -12.82 3.96 -5.93
N SER A 54 -13.79 4.12 -6.83
CA SER A 54 -14.64 5.32 -6.88
C SER A 54 -15.49 5.45 -5.62
N ASP A 55 -16.14 4.36 -5.20
CA ASP A 55 -16.95 4.31 -3.98
C ASP A 55 -16.09 4.49 -2.74
N LEU A 56 -14.91 3.84 -2.72
CA LEU A 56 -13.91 4.00 -1.67
C LEU A 56 -13.42 5.45 -1.56
N ARG A 57 -13.23 6.14 -2.69
CA ARG A 57 -12.85 7.56 -2.72
C ARG A 57 -13.93 8.45 -2.13
N LYS A 58 -15.21 8.20 -2.42
CA LYS A 58 -16.34 8.94 -1.84
C LYS A 58 -16.39 8.75 -0.33
N LEU A 59 -16.37 7.49 0.12
CA LEU A 59 -16.34 7.14 1.55
C LEU A 59 -15.13 7.73 2.26
N SER A 60 -13.98 7.76 1.60
CA SER A 60 -12.79 8.44 2.09
C SER A 60 -13.01 9.92 2.34
N SER A 61 -13.67 10.62 1.41
CA SER A 61 -13.89 12.07 1.55
C SER A 61 -14.94 12.39 2.61
N GLU A 62 -15.94 11.51 2.78
CA GLU A 62 -16.99 11.66 3.79
C GLU A 62 -16.47 11.35 5.20
N SER A 63 -15.56 10.38 5.31
CA SER A 63 -14.96 9.96 6.58
C SER A 63 -13.68 10.74 6.94
N ASP A 64 -13.13 11.54 6.01
CA ASP A 64 -11.96 12.36 6.26
C ASP A 64 -12.37 13.74 6.81
N PRO A 65 -12.02 14.08 8.08
CA PRO A 65 -12.30 15.40 8.64
C PRO A 65 -11.58 16.54 7.89
N SER A 66 -10.56 16.23 7.09
CA SER A 66 -9.89 17.22 6.23
C SER A 66 -10.60 17.46 4.90
N GLY A 67 -11.60 16.64 4.53
CA GLY A 67 -12.33 16.71 3.25
C GLY A 67 -11.44 16.58 2.00
N ARG A 68 -10.18 16.16 2.15
CA ARG A 68 -9.22 16.06 1.04
C ARG A 68 -9.32 14.70 0.37
N GLY A 69 -9.68 13.67 1.13
CA GLY A 69 -9.72 12.29 0.66
C GLY A 69 -8.34 11.81 0.19
N VAL A 70 -8.25 10.52 -0.13
CA VAL A 70 -7.05 9.97 -0.76
C VAL A 70 -7.25 9.95 -2.27
N ASP A 71 -6.37 10.62 -3.02
CA ASP A 71 -6.39 10.51 -4.49
C ASP A 71 -5.82 9.14 -4.89
N LEU A 72 -6.68 8.29 -5.45
CA LEU A 72 -6.35 6.92 -5.83
C LEU A 72 -6.07 6.87 -7.32
N ILE A 73 -4.81 6.60 -7.68
CA ILE A 73 -4.34 6.50 -9.06
C ILE A 73 -4.22 5.02 -9.42
N LEU A 74 -5.11 4.55 -10.27
CA LEU A 74 -5.08 3.19 -10.77
C LEU A 74 -4.22 3.12 -12.05
N LYS A 75 -3.10 2.39 -12.00
CA LYS A 75 -2.26 2.09 -13.17
C LYS A 75 -2.50 0.65 -13.63
N LEU A 76 -3.59 0.43 -14.35
CA LEU A 76 -3.76 -0.84 -15.08
C LEU A 76 -2.88 -0.81 -16.34
N LYS A 77 -2.31 -1.97 -16.72
CA LYS A 77 -1.73 -2.12 -18.06
C LYS A 77 -2.86 -1.90 -19.06
N SER A 78 -2.69 -0.94 -19.97
CA SER A 78 -3.73 -0.45 -20.90
C SER A 78 -4.33 -1.53 -21.81
N GLU A 79 -3.76 -2.75 -21.82
CA GLU A 79 -4.16 -3.88 -22.64
C GLU A 79 -4.85 -5.01 -21.86
N ALA A 80 -5.14 -4.84 -20.56
CA ALA A 80 -5.87 -5.87 -19.83
C ALA A 80 -7.31 -5.98 -20.36
N PRO A 81 -7.69 -7.10 -21.04
CA PRO A 81 -9.02 -7.24 -21.63
C PRO A 81 -10.11 -7.46 -20.56
N PHE A 82 -9.73 -7.61 -19.29
CA PHE A 82 -10.62 -7.88 -18.18
C PHE A 82 -10.35 -6.90 -17.05
N GLU A 83 -11.38 -6.13 -16.65
CA GLU A 83 -11.30 -5.36 -15.42
C GLU A 83 -11.39 -6.33 -14.23
N PRO A 84 -10.41 -6.32 -13.31
CA PRO A 84 -10.45 -7.18 -12.14
C PRO A 84 -11.69 -6.86 -11.31
N ARG A 85 -12.44 -7.89 -10.96
CA ARG A 85 -13.57 -7.78 -10.04
C ARG A 85 -13.13 -8.20 -8.66
N LEU A 86 -13.62 -7.52 -7.65
CA LEU A 86 -13.33 -7.84 -6.27
C LEU A 86 -14.62 -7.91 -5.45
N SER A 87 -14.58 -8.79 -4.46
CA SER A 87 -15.57 -8.89 -3.40
C SER A 87 -14.83 -8.70 -2.10
N LEU A 88 -15.17 -7.62 -1.41
CA LEU A 88 -14.49 -7.21 -0.19
C LEU A 88 -15.54 -6.66 0.77
N GLU A 89 -15.49 -7.14 2.00
CA GLU A 89 -16.27 -6.62 3.10
C GLU A 89 -15.29 -6.29 4.23
N VAL A 90 -15.23 -5.02 4.59
CA VAL A 90 -14.36 -4.50 5.64
C VAL A 90 -15.17 -3.64 6.57
N HIS A 91 -14.99 -3.88 7.87
CA HIS A 91 -15.66 -3.16 8.95
C HIS A 91 -14.60 -2.45 9.78
N SER A 92 -14.78 -1.15 10.02
CA SER A 92 -13.89 -0.33 10.85
C SER A 92 -12.41 -0.43 10.44
N ALA A 93 -12.13 -0.36 9.14
CA ALA A 93 -10.78 -0.50 8.60
C ALA A 93 -10.22 0.85 8.16
N SER A 94 -8.90 1.04 8.32
CA SER A 94 -8.26 2.24 7.79
C SER A 94 -8.18 2.18 6.26
N MET A 95 -8.15 3.33 5.59
CA MET A 95 -7.98 3.38 4.13
C MET A 95 -6.74 2.60 3.68
N ALA A 96 -5.63 2.71 4.40
CA ALA A 96 -4.42 1.95 4.11
C ALA A 96 -4.65 0.43 4.21
N GLN A 97 -5.41 -0.05 5.20
CA GLN A 97 -5.77 -1.46 5.32
C GLN A 97 -6.65 -1.90 4.15
N VAL A 98 -7.68 -1.14 3.80
CA VAL A 98 -8.57 -1.46 2.67
C VAL A 98 -7.77 -1.57 1.37
N LEU A 99 -6.87 -0.62 1.10
CA LEU A 99 -6.01 -0.63 -0.08
C LEU A 99 -5.06 -1.83 -0.11
N ASN A 100 -4.48 -2.20 1.03
CA ASN A 100 -3.63 -3.39 1.14
C ASN A 100 -4.41 -4.69 0.90
N VAL A 101 -5.66 -4.77 1.37
CA VAL A 101 -6.50 -5.95 1.13
C VAL A 101 -6.87 -6.05 -0.35
N ILE A 102 -7.31 -4.94 -0.97
CA ILE A 102 -7.60 -4.89 -2.42
C ILE A 102 -6.37 -5.30 -3.22
N ALA A 103 -5.21 -4.75 -2.87
CA ALA A 103 -3.97 -5.06 -3.55
C ALA A 103 -3.57 -6.54 -3.38
N SER A 104 -3.76 -7.11 -2.19
CA SER A 104 -3.49 -8.53 -1.93
C SER A 104 -4.44 -9.45 -2.72
N GLN A 105 -5.73 -9.11 -2.80
CA GLN A 105 -6.72 -9.89 -3.57
C GLN A 105 -6.44 -9.86 -5.08
N LEU A 106 -5.92 -8.76 -5.59
CA LEU A 106 -5.69 -8.55 -7.03
C LEU A 106 -4.22 -8.74 -7.44
N ASN A 107 -3.37 -9.22 -6.53
CA ASN A 107 -1.93 -9.34 -6.71
C ASN A 107 -1.29 -8.04 -7.26
N MET A 108 -1.70 -6.91 -6.70
CA MET A 108 -1.20 -5.58 -7.04
C MET A 108 -0.25 -5.08 -5.95
N LYS A 109 0.60 -4.14 -6.33
CA LYS A 109 1.50 -3.39 -5.46
C LYS A 109 0.93 -1.99 -5.21
N VAL A 110 0.87 -1.61 -3.93
CA VAL A 110 0.51 -0.25 -3.49
C VAL A 110 1.79 0.59 -3.38
N SER A 111 1.77 1.79 -3.94
CA SER A 111 2.85 2.77 -3.82
C SER A 111 2.29 4.13 -3.40
N TYR A 112 2.80 4.70 -2.33
CA TYR A 112 2.40 6.02 -1.84
C TYR A 112 3.28 7.07 -2.50
N VAL A 113 2.68 8.00 -3.25
CA VAL A 113 3.36 9.12 -3.90
C VAL A 113 2.88 10.45 -3.32
N PRO A 114 3.64 11.55 -3.47
CA PRO A 114 3.25 12.86 -2.93
C PRO A 114 1.88 13.36 -3.39
N HIS A 115 1.39 12.88 -4.54
CA HIS A 115 0.13 13.30 -5.15
C HIS A 115 -1.04 12.33 -4.90
N GLY A 116 -0.82 11.17 -4.26
CA GLY A 116 -1.85 10.16 -4.08
C GLY A 116 -1.31 8.75 -3.79
N VAL A 117 -2.18 7.75 -3.91
CA VAL A 117 -1.80 6.33 -3.80
C VAL A 117 -1.94 5.67 -5.14
N VAL A 118 -0.88 5.00 -5.59
CA VAL A 118 -0.81 4.34 -6.88
C VAL A 118 -0.95 2.83 -6.68
N LEU A 119 -1.88 2.20 -7.39
CA LEU A 119 -1.94 0.74 -7.51
C LEU A 119 -1.39 0.30 -8.86
N THR A 120 -0.38 -0.57 -8.83
CA THR A 120 0.24 -1.18 -10.02
C THR A 120 0.15 -2.69 -9.93
N PRO A 121 -0.26 -3.42 -10.99
CA PRO A 121 -0.14 -4.87 -11.05
C PRO A 121 1.32 -5.31 -10.80
N GLN A 122 1.53 -6.40 -10.05
CA GLN A 122 2.84 -7.07 -10.04
C GLN A 122 3.16 -7.72 -11.39
#